data_AF-A0A078R1P2-F1
#
_entry.id   AF-A0A078R1P2-F1
#
_cell.length_a   1.000
_cell.length_b   1.000
_cell.length_c   1.000
_cell.angle_alpha   90.00
_cell.angle_beta   90.00
_cell.angle_gamma   90.00
#
_symmetry.space_group_name_H-M   'P 1'
#
loop_
_entity.id
_entity.type
_entity.pdbx_description
1 polymer ?
#
loop_
_entity_poly.entity_id
_entity_poly.type
_entity_poly.pdbx_seq_one_letter_code
_entity_poly.pdbx_strand_id
1 'polypeptide(L)'
;MAGMLVAQTAPLEILPYPNEVKVHPGHYPFMSCQLVYPNALKNEADYLKQLLLEEHGLIVQHTKQGNMQLTLSKWIPHPEGYRLTVNEQGIRIEGSTPQGVFYGLQTFRQLITTHQGQIRIPYVVIDDAPAFKWRSFMLDDGRAFKGMKEVKQLLDEMAILKMNTFHWHLTEDQGWRIEIKKYPLLTEIGAHRDSTQLNWYESKVFDGKPFDGYYTQREIKEIVSYARNLHITVVPEIEMPGHASAAIAAYPWLGSTDEKIKVPCTFGVKNSAFNVADPRTRTFLKDVLDEVMELFPSRIIHIGGDEVRQEQWNNSSEVRTFMKEKGINSAAELQMWFTNHIASYLKSKGRIMMGWNDITGDKLHGYQSEVTIEAGNQLSEDAVVQFWTGNHDLLRKAAKRGYKIVNSYFKYTYLNFNHDRITPGLEYDFEPIPLEKAYAFNPIPEGLTMQEQKQIIGIGCQMWGEWIPQVEDMYRMIYPYWAAHAETGWTDNKRKNYNRFVRSMDYFLTRWIDKNYINSHNIGIKQHQ
;
A
#
# COMPACT_ATOMS: atom_id res chain seq x y z
N MET A 1 -20.89 52.66 10.98
CA MET A 1 -20.00 51.48 11.09
C MET A 1 -20.24 50.60 9.87
N ALA A 2 -19.39 50.71 8.85
CA ALA A 2 -19.47 49.87 7.67
C ALA A 2 -18.86 48.50 8.02
N GLY A 3 -19.66 47.44 7.97
CA GLY A 3 -19.19 46.08 8.11
C GLY A 3 -18.32 45.74 6.89
N MET A 4 -17.04 45.46 7.13
CA MET A 4 -16.19 44.81 6.13
C MET A 4 -16.79 43.43 5.83
N LEU A 5 -17.33 43.24 4.63
CA LEU A 5 -17.48 41.91 4.05
C LEU A 5 -16.07 41.32 3.97
N VAL A 6 -15.79 40.32 4.81
CA VAL A 6 -14.63 39.46 4.65
C VAL A 6 -14.85 38.71 3.34
N ALA A 7 -14.10 39.08 2.30
CA ALA A 7 -14.08 38.33 1.04
C ALA A 7 -13.70 36.89 1.39
N GLN A 8 -14.62 35.95 1.20
CA GLN A 8 -14.39 34.54 1.43
C GLN A 8 -13.42 34.08 0.32
N THR A 9 -12.13 33.97 0.65
CA THR A 9 -11.12 33.45 -0.27
C THR A 9 -11.51 32.02 -0.65
N ALA A 10 -11.49 31.71 -1.95
CA ALA A 10 -11.77 30.36 -2.44
C ALA A 10 -10.89 29.33 -1.73
N PRO A 11 -11.42 28.13 -1.40
CA PRO A 11 -10.64 27.08 -0.76
C PRO A 11 -9.48 26.65 -1.67
N LEU A 12 -8.33 26.32 -1.08
CA LEU A 12 -7.20 25.76 -1.81
C LEU A 12 -7.60 24.42 -2.47
N GLU A 13 -7.16 24.22 -3.70
CA GLU A 13 -7.38 23.00 -4.49
C GLU A 13 -6.14 22.11 -4.39
N ILE A 14 -5.98 21.47 -3.23
CA ILE A 14 -4.82 20.62 -2.90
C ILE A 14 -5.29 19.30 -2.31
N LEU A 15 -4.51 18.24 -2.57
CA LEU A 15 -4.84 16.86 -2.22
C LEU A 15 -3.61 16.11 -1.67
N PRO A 16 -3.74 15.37 -0.55
CA PRO A 16 -4.84 15.43 0.41
C PRO A 16 -5.08 16.82 1.00
N TYR A 17 -6.34 17.14 1.31
CA TYR A 17 -6.68 18.44 1.89
C TYR A 17 -6.14 18.58 3.33
N PRO A 18 -5.45 19.69 3.67
CA PRO A 18 -4.90 19.87 5.01
C PRO A 18 -5.95 20.04 6.10
N ASN A 19 -5.58 19.61 7.30
CA ASN A 19 -6.45 19.70 8.46
C ASN A 19 -6.61 21.12 9.00
N GLU A 20 -5.68 22.06 8.82
CA GLU A 20 -5.92 23.48 9.12
C GLU A 20 -5.31 24.39 8.06
N VAL A 21 -6.12 25.29 7.49
CA VAL A 21 -5.72 26.21 6.41
C VAL A 21 -6.23 27.61 6.72
N LYS A 22 -5.33 28.59 6.62
CA LYS A 22 -5.65 30.02 6.63
C LYS A 22 -5.07 30.66 5.39
N VAL A 23 -5.93 31.12 4.49
CA VAL A 23 -5.54 31.84 3.27
C VAL A 23 -5.60 33.34 3.54
N HIS A 24 -4.59 34.07 3.05
CA HIS A 24 -4.50 35.52 3.15
C HIS A 24 -4.53 36.17 1.76
N PRO A 25 -5.02 37.41 1.62
CA PRO A 25 -5.00 38.11 0.34
C PRO A 25 -3.57 38.32 -0.17
N GLY A 26 -3.33 37.97 -1.43
CA GLY A 26 -2.04 38.19 -2.10
C GLY A 26 -1.28 36.90 -2.42
N HIS A 27 -0.15 37.06 -3.09
CA HIS A 27 0.72 35.96 -3.49
C HIS A 27 2.18 36.36 -3.33
N TYR A 28 3.02 35.38 -2.96
CA TYR A 28 4.46 35.49 -2.98
C TYR A 28 4.99 35.28 -4.41
N PRO A 29 5.70 36.26 -5.01
CA PRO A 29 6.37 36.06 -6.30
C PRO A 29 7.60 35.17 -6.12
N PHE A 30 7.62 34.00 -6.76
CA PHE A 30 8.65 32.98 -6.54
C PHE A 30 9.55 32.82 -7.77
N MET A 31 10.48 33.77 -7.95
CA MET A 31 11.38 33.82 -9.12
C MET A 31 12.77 33.20 -8.87
N SER A 32 13.15 33.03 -7.60
CA SER A 32 14.41 32.41 -7.20
C SER A 32 14.26 31.77 -5.82
N CYS A 33 15.06 30.75 -5.54
CA CYS A 33 15.02 30.03 -4.26
C CYS A 33 16.40 30.10 -3.59
N GLN A 34 16.49 30.90 -2.54
CA GLN A 34 17.60 30.91 -1.60
C GLN A 34 17.17 30.08 -0.39
N LEU A 35 17.67 28.85 -0.33
CA LEU A 35 17.24 27.84 0.62
C LEU A 35 18.15 27.82 1.85
N VAL A 36 17.54 27.90 3.03
CA VAL A 36 18.19 27.70 4.32
C VAL A 36 17.67 26.40 4.95
N TYR A 37 18.57 25.49 5.33
CA TYR A 37 18.21 24.23 6.00
C TYR A 37 19.36 23.72 6.89
N PRO A 38 19.07 23.02 8.00
CA PRO A 38 20.08 22.28 8.75
C PRO A 38 20.49 20.99 8.03
N ASN A 39 21.70 20.48 8.29
CA ASN A 39 22.20 19.23 7.69
C ASN A 39 21.27 18.02 7.88
N ALA A 40 20.49 17.98 8.97
CA ALA A 40 19.51 16.93 9.23
C ALA A 40 18.36 16.88 8.20
N LEU A 41 18.18 17.95 7.41
CA LEU A 41 17.18 18.07 6.34
C LEU A 41 17.82 18.03 4.94
N LYS A 42 19.03 17.45 4.80
CA LYS A 42 19.73 17.40 3.52
C LYS A 42 18.94 16.63 2.46
N ASN A 43 18.31 15.52 2.82
CA ASN A 43 17.48 14.74 1.90
C ASN A 43 16.32 15.57 1.36
N GLU A 44 15.62 16.29 2.24
CA GLU A 44 14.47 17.12 1.91
C GLU A 44 14.88 18.33 1.06
N ALA A 45 16.03 18.93 1.38
CA ALA A 45 16.60 20.00 0.59
C ALA A 45 17.02 19.53 -0.81
N ASP A 46 17.62 18.35 -0.94
CA ASP A 46 18.01 17.79 -2.23
C ASP A 46 16.79 17.42 -3.07
N TYR A 47 15.75 16.84 -2.45
CA TYR A 47 14.46 16.62 -3.09
C TYR A 47 13.86 17.92 -3.64
N LEU A 48 13.82 18.98 -2.82
CA LEU A 48 13.31 20.29 -3.23
C LEU A 48 14.13 20.90 -4.39
N LYS A 49 15.47 20.77 -4.37
CA LYS A 49 16.33 21.23 -5.47
C LYS A 49 15.97 20.54 -6.78
N GLN A 50 15.85 19.21 -6.74
CA GLN A 50 15.49 18.42 -7.91
C GLN A 50 14.09 18.78 -8.40
N LEU A 51 13.12 18.85 -7.50
CA LEU A 51 11.74 19.23 -7.77
C LEU A 51 11.64 20.58 -8.51
N LEU A 52 12.25 21.64 -7.95
CA LEU A 52 12.16 22.97 -8.51
C LEU A 52 12.91 23.10 -9.85
N LEU A 53 14.00 22.35 -10.03
CA LEU A 53 14.72 22.30 -11.29
C LEU A 53 13.90 21.59 -12.38
N GLU A 54 13.37 20.42 -12.09
CA GLU A 54 12.68 19.57 -13.07
C GLU A 54 11.31 20.11 -13.46
N GLU A 55 10.52 20.62 -12.50
CA GLU A 55 9.13 21.04 -12.76
C GLU A 55 9.00 22.53 -13.11
N HIS A 56 9.98 23.34 -12.71
CA HIS A 56 9.88 24.80 -12.83
C HIS A 56 11.14 25.47 -13.40
N GLY A 57 12.21 24.70 -13.70
CA GLY A 57 13.47 25.25 -14.21
C GLY A 57 14.18 26.18 -13.21
N LEU A 58 13.81 26.15 -11.93
CA LEU A 58 14.33 27.03 -10.90
C LEU A 58 15.55 26.41 -10.21
N ILE A 59 16.69 27.08 -10.31
CA ILE A 59 17.91 26.69 -9.60
C ILE A 59 17.82 27.17 -8.15
N VAL A 60 18.00 26.23 -7.22
CA VAL A 60 18.02 26.49 -5.78
C VAL A 60 19.44 26.73 -5.30
N GLN A 61 19.66 27.85 -4.60
CA GLN A 61 20.93 28.22 -4.01
C GLN A 61 20.90 27.97 -2.49
N HIS A 62 21.85 27.20 -1.96
CA HIS A 62 21.98 27.04 -0.51
C HIS A 62 22.67 28.27 0.09
N THR A 63 22.02 28.94 1.03
CA THR A 63 22.49 30.19 1.64
C THR A 63 22.35 30.18 3.17
N LYS A 64 22.99 31.14 3.85
CA LYS A 64 22.83 31.33 5.31
C LYS A 64 21.55 32.10 5.66
N GLN A 65 21.06 32.90 4.73
CA GLN A 65 19.81 33.65 4.79
C GLN A 65 19.15 33.55 3.43
N GLY A 66 17.84 33.40 3.40
CA GLY A 66 17.13 33.17 2.16
C GLY A 66 15.62 33.23 2.34
N ASN A 67 14.93 33.25 1.20
CA ASN A 67 13.49 33.38 1.13
C ASN A 67 12.75 32.04 1.33
N MET A 68 13.45 30.91 1.39
CA MET A 68 12.87 29.61 1.71
C MET A 68 13.62 28.94 2.85
N GLN A 69 12.89 28.48 3.88
CA GLN A 69 13.47 27.90 5.09
C GLN A 69 12.84 26.54 5.40
N LEU A 70 13.68 25.51 5.55
CA LEU A 70 13.28 24.21 6.08
C LEU A 70 13.84 24.06 7.49
N THR A 71 13.00 23.78 8.48
CA THR A 71 13.43 23.73 9.88
C THR A 71 12.82 22.56 10.64
N LEU A 72 13.59 22.05 11.60
CA LEU A 72 13.11 21.09 12.60
C LEU A 72 12.59 21.84 13.82
N SER A 73 11.38 21.54 14.27
CA SER A 73 10.67 22.33 15.26
C SER A 73 9.89 21.45 16.23
N LYS A 74 10.25 21.51 17.52
CA LYS A 74 9.68 20.65 18.58
C LYS A 74 8.26 21.03 19.00
N TRP A 75 7.78 22.20 18.60
CA TRP A 75 6.41 22.64 18.91
C TRP A 75 5.36 21.96 18.03
N ILE A 76 5.78 21.37 16.90
CA ILE A 76 4.92 20.53 16.05
C ILE A 76 4.68 19.20 16.79
N PRO A 77 3.44 18.89 17.20
CA PRO A 77 3.18 17.78 18.12
C PRO A 77 3.25 16.40 17.45
N HIS A 78 2.93 16.31 16.16
CA HIS A 78 2.88 15.05 15.42
C HIS A 78 4.21 14.79 14.69
N PRO A 79 4.76 13.56 14.70
CA PRO A 79 6.03 13.23 14.03
C PRO A 79 5.98 13.45 12.50
N GLU A 80 4.85 13.16 11.87
CA GLU A 80 4.61 13.42 10.44
C GLU A 80 3.94 14.78 10.19
N GLY A 81 3.76 15.61 11.23
CA GLY A 81 3.11 16.91 11.11
C GLY A 81 4.04 18.01 10.61
N TYR A 82 3.46 19.06 10.05
CA TYR A 82 4.19 20.25 9.62
C TYR A 82 3.40 21.54 9.75
N ARG A 83 4.12 22.66 9.75
CA ARG A 83 3.58 23.99 9.44
C ARG A 83 4.22 24.54 8.17
N LEU A 84 3.41 24.97 7.21
CA LEU A 84 3.83 25.73 6.04
C LEU A 84 3.31 27.17 6.15
N THR A 85 4.21 28.13 6.13
CA THR A 85 3.90 29.57 6.11
C THR A 85 4.42 30.19 4.83
N VAL A 86 3.57 30.94 4.14
CA VAL A 86 3.93 31.76 2.97
C VAL A 86 3.38 33.17 3.20
N ASN A 87 4.27 34.16 3.22
CA ASN A 87 3.92 35.57 3.45
C ASN A 87 4.92 36.49 2.73
N GLU A 88 4.84 37.80 2.96
CA GLU A 88 5.73 38.78 2.33
C GLU A 88 7.21 38.55 2.67
N GLN A 89 7.52 37.93 3.81
CA GLN A 89 8.88 37.63 4.25
C GLN A 89 9.47 36.38 3.60
N GLY A 90 8.64 35.53 2.97
CA GLY A 90 9.07 34.33 2.26
C GLY A 90 8.27 33.09 2.62
N ILE A 91 8.92 31.93 2.48
CA ILE A 91 8.36 30.59 2.66
C ILE A 91 9.09 29.89 3.80
N ARG A 92 8.34 29.31 4.73
CA ARG A 92 8.90 28.49 5.81
C ARG A 92 8.11 27.19 5.95
N ILE A 93 8.84 26.07 6.00
CA ILE A 93 8.31 24.75 6.29
C ILE A 93 8.99 24.24 7.57
N GLU A 94 8.17 23.93 8.57
CA GLU A 94 8.60 23.40 9.86
C GLU A 94 8.01 22.02 10.07
N GLY A 95 8.79 21.07 10.58
CA GLY A 95 8.29 19.75 10.99
C GLY A 95 9.04 19.26 12.22
N SER A 96 8.46 18.36 13.00
CA SER A 96 9.15 17.75 14.15
C SER A 96 10.20 16.73 13.72
N THR A 97 10.06 16.19 12.51
CA THR A 97 10.97 15.24 11.86
C THR A 97 11.23 15.65 10.40
N PRO A 98 12.26 15.08 9.75
CA PRO A 98 12.46 15.22 8.30
C PRO A 98 11.24 14.80 7.47
N GLN A 99 10.51 13.76 7.89
CA GLN A 99 9.29 13.30 7.23
C GLN A 99 8.16 14.33 7.28
N GLY A 100 7.97 15.02 8.41
CA GLY A 100 7.01 16.12 8.51
C GLY A 100 7.35 17.25 7.54
N VAL A 101 8.61 17.69 7.51
CA VAL A 101 9.09 18.70 6.55
C VAL A 101 8.85 18.24 5.10
N PHE A 102 9.13 16.97 4.80
CA PHE A 102 8.88 16.40 3.48
C PHE A 102 7.41 16.48 3.07
N TYR A 103 6.46 16.18 3.96
CA TYR A 103 5.03 16.36 3.64
C TYR A 103 4.63 17.82 3.47
N GLY A 104 5.27 18.74 4.19
CA GLY A 104 5.14 20.18 3.94
C GLY A 104 5.62 20.57 2.54
N LEU A 105 6.69 19.95 2.04
CA LEU A 105 7.17 20.13 0.67
C LEU A 105 6.16 19.62 -0.37
N GLN A 106 5.47 18.51 -0.11
CA GLN A 106 4.43 18.00 -1.03
C GLN A 106 3.24 18.95 -1.13
N THR A 107 2.85 19.58 -0.03
CA THR A 107 1.82 20.64 -0.06
C THR A 107 2.34 21.90 -0.76
N PHE A 108 3.57 22.32 -0.46
CA PHE A 108 4.20 23.45 -1.13
C PHE A 108 4.23 23.27 -2.65
N ARG A 109 4.62 22.09 -3.15
CA ARG A 109 4.63 21.73 -4.58
C ARG A 109 3.30 21.99 -5.27
N GLN A 110 2.18 21.67 -4.62
CA GLN A 110 0.83 21.88 -5.17
C GLN A 110 0.39 23.35 -5.14
N LEU A 111 0.98 24.18 -4.27
CA LEU A 111 0.68 25.61 -4.18
C LEU A 111 1.45 26.46 -5.20
N ILE A 112 2.43 25.88 -5.89
CA ILE A 112 3.15 26.56 -6.96
C ILE A 112 2.22 26.69 -8.16
N THR A 113 1.82 27.92 -8.48
CA THR A 113 0.98 28.22 -9.65
C THR A 113 1.70 29.17 -10.58
N THR A 114 1.38 29.09 -11.86
CA THR A 114 1.90 30.02 -12.88
C THR A 114 0.78 30.90 -13.39
N HIS A 115 0.98 32.22 -13.36
CA HIS A 115 0.04 33.19 -13.92
C HIS A 115 0.80 34.18 -14.80
N GLN A 116 0.40 34.28 -16.06
CA GLN A 116 1.08 35.12 -17.07
C GLN A 116 2.60 34.84 -17.15
N GLY A 117 2.99 33.57 -17.04
CA GLY A 117 4.38 33.13 -17.07
C GLY A 117 5.18 33.40 -15.79
N GLN A 118 4.56 33.94 -14.73
CA GLN A 118 5.21 34.17 -13.44
C GLN A 118 4.75 33.14 -12.41
N ILE A 119 5.71 32.54 -11.72
CA ILE A 119 5.45 31.62 -10.62
C ILE A 119 5.03 32.43 -9.39
N ARG A 120 3.89 32.07 -8.81
CA ARG A 120 3.32 32.70 -7.62
C ARG A 120 2.75 31.65 -6.68
N ILE A 121 2.83 31.95 -5.38
CA ILE A 121 2.37 31.07 -4.31
C ILE A 121 1.41 31.86 -3.42
N PRO A 122 0.19 31.38 -3.14
CA PRO A 122 -0.75 32.12 -2.29
C PRO A 122 -0.17 32.33 -0.89
N TYR A 123 -0.47 33.48 -0.27
CA TYR A 123 -0.14 33.69 1.14
C TYR A 123 -1.01 32.81 2.02
N VAL A 124 -0.37 31.93 2.80
CA VAL A 124 -1.06 30.89 3.57
C VAL A 124 -0.34 30.59 4.88
N VAL A 125 -1.10 30.13 5.86
CA VAL A 125 -0.60 29.36 7.00
C VAL A 125 -1.35 28.04 7.02
N ILE A 126 -0.61 26.94 6.93
CA ILE A 126 -1.14 25.57 6.95
C ILE A 126 -0.51 24.84 8.12
N ASP A 127 -1.33 24.33 9.03
CA ASP A 127 -0.94 23.42 10.09
C ASP A 127 -1.56 22.06 9.77
N ASP A 128 -0.74 21.02 9.63
CA ASP A 128 -1.22 19.76 9.10
C ASP A 128 -0.51 18.54 9.67
N ALA A 129 -1.23 17.43 9.71
CA ALA A 129 -0.77 16.12 10.15
C ALA A 129 -1.74 15.04 9.63
N PRO A 130 -1.29 13.80 9.40
CA PRO A 130 -2.16 12.75 8.90
C PRO A 130 -3.18 12.27 9.95
N ALA A 131 -4.37 11.91 9.50
CA ALA A 131 -5.40 11.25 10.32
C ALA A 131 -4.98 9.84 10.76
N PHE A 132 -4.24 9.12 9.91
CA PHE A 132 -3.76 7.77 10.18
C PHE A 132 -2.26 7.65 9.96
N LYS A 133 -1.57 6.89 10.83
CA LYS A 133 -0.13 6.64 10.72
C LYS A 133 0.25 5.66 9.61
N TRP A 134 -0.70 4.85 9.14
CA TRP A 134 -0.49 3.86 8.08
C TRP A 134 -1.35 4.21 6.86
N ARG A 135 -0.70 4.53 5.73
CA ARG A 135 -1.36 4.95 4.50
C ARG A 135 -0.72 4.19 3.36
N SER A 136 -1.26 3.01 3.03
CA SER A 136 -0.62 2.08 2.11
C SER A 136 -1.26 1.97 0.73
N PHE A 137 -0.41 1.75 -0.24
CA PHE A 137 -0.75 1.22 -1.57
C PHE A 137 -0.08 -0.15 -1.70
N MET A 138 -0.84 -1.14 -2.16
CA MET A 138 -0.33 -2.48 -2.46
C MET A 138 -0.24 -2.70 -3.95
N LEU A 139 0.91 -3.19 -4.41
CA LEU A 139 1.12 -3.67 -5.78
C LEU A 139 1.29 -5.19 -5.79
N ASP A 140 0.49 -5.85 -6.64
CA ASP A 140 0.62 -7.27 -6.96
C ASP A 140 1.51 -7.50 -8.17
N ASP A 141 2.77 -7.84 -7.91
CA ASP A 141 3.69 -8.33 -8.93
C ASP A 141 3.67 -9.87 -9.06
N GLY A 142 3.13 -10.59 -8.07
CA GLY A 142 2.97 -12.04 -8.09
C GLY A 142 2.21 -12.50 -9.33
N ARG A 143 1.03 -11.93 -9.55
CA ARG A 143 0.19 -12.17 -10.74
C ARG A 143 0.79 -11.55 -11.99
N ALA A 144 1.23 -10.29 -11.90
CA ALA A 144 1.67 -9.53 -13.07
C ALA A 144 2.82 -8.56 -12.75
N PHE A 145 4.06 -9.03 -12.95
CA PHE A 145 5.29 -8.25 -12.78
C PHE A 145 5.30 -6.93 -13.58
N LYS A 146 5.59 -5.82 -12.90
CA LYS A 146 5.63 -4.47 -13.48
C LYS A 146 7.04 -3.92 -13.69
N GLY A 147 8.02 -4.44 -12.96
CA GLY A 147 9.41 -4.00 -13.09
C GLY A 147 9.75 -2.76 -12.27
N MET A 148 11.06 -2.46 -12.20
CA MET A 148 11.62 -1.50 -11.24
C MET A 148 11.30 -0.05 -11.58
N LYS A 149 11.24 0.28 -12.87
CA LYS A 149 10.95 1.64 -13.33
C LYS A 149 9.54 2.04 -12.89
N GLU A 150 8.59 1.17 -13.09
CA GLU A 150 7.17 1.35 -12.77
C GLU A 150 6.98 1.45 -11.25
N VAL A 151 7.66 0.61 -10.46
CA VAL A 151 7.64 0.71 -8.99
C VAL A 151 8.15 2.08 -8.51
N LYS A 152 9.26 2.58 -9.06
CA LYS A 152 9.76 3.93 -8.69
C LYS A 152 8.78 5.04 -9.06
N GLN A 153 8.13 4.93 -10.22
CA GLN A 153 7.11 5.90 -10.64
C GLN A 153 5.91 5.91 -9.68
N LEU A 154 5.46 4.74 -9.24
CA LEU A 154 4.39 4.63 -8.24
C LEU A 154 4.82 5.25 -6.89
N LEU A 155 6.06 5.04 -6.46
CA LEU A 155 6.61 5.63 -5.23
C LEU A 155 6.63 7.18 -5.29
N ASP A 156 6.97 7.76 -6.45
CA ASP A 156 6.93 9.21 -6.63
C ASP A 156 5.53 9.79 -6.45
N GLU A 157 4.53 9.11 -6.99
CA GLU A 157 3.14 9.54 -6.92
C GLU A 157 2.53 9.27 -5.54
N MET A 158 2.90 8.16 -4.88
CA MET A 158 2.60 7.92 -3.47
C MET A 158 3.14 9.05 -2.59
N ALA A 159 4.36 9.54 -2.86
CA ALA A 159 5.00 10.58 -2.07
C ALA A 159 4.22 11.91 -2.11
N ILE A 160 3.84 12.38 -3.31
CA ILE A 160 3.05 13.62 -3.45
C ILE A 160 1.63 13.49 -2.87
N LEU A 161 1.07 12.28 -2.90
CA LEU A 161 -0.19 11.93 -2.22
C LEU A 161 -0.02 11.68 -0.71
N LYS A 162 1.20 11.83 -0.17
CA LYS A 162 1.55 11.64 1.24
C LYS A 162 1.25 10.24 1.80
N MET A 163 1.23 9.22 0.93
CA MET A 163 1.22 7.81 1.33
C MET A 163 2.60 7.41 1.83
N ASN A 164 2.68 6.51 2.81
CA ASN A 164 3.94 6.24 3.52
C ASN A 164 4.32 4.76 3.59
N THR A 165 3.50 3.87 3.04
CA THR A 165 3.76 2.44 3.08
C THR A 165 3.48 1.81 1.72
N PHE A 166 4.50 1.23 1.10
CA PHE A 166 4.37 0.43 -0.11
C PHE A 166 4.32 -1.04 0.29
N HIS A 167 3.15 -1.65 0.18
CA HIS A 167 2.94 -3.08 0.44
C HIS A 167 3.24 -3.83 -0.87
N TRP A 168 4.27 -4.65 -0.86
CA TRP A 168 4.75 -5.28 -2.08
C TRP A 168 4.43 -6.77 -2.08
N HIS A 169 3.38 -7.15 -2.82
CA HIS A 169 2.94 -8.52 -2.99
C HIS A 169 3.81 -9.21 -4.06
N LEU A 170 4.83 -9.93 -3.58
CA LEU A 170 5.95 -10.42 -4.41
C LEU A 170 5.85 -11.89 -4.78
N THR A 171 4.95 -12.65 -4.16
CA THR A 171 4.88 -14.11 -4.33
C THR A 171 3.44 -14.54 -4.39
N GLU A 172 3.11 -15.41 -5.32
CA GLU A 172 1.79 -16.01 -5.44
C GLU A 172 1.87 -17.33 -6.21
N ASP A 173 0.77 -18.07 -6.32
CA ASP A 173 0.62 -19.21 -7.22
C ASP A 173 1.16 -18.95 -8.63
N GLN A 174 0.80 -17.84 -9.29
CA GLN A 174 1.20 -17.61 -10.69
C GLN A 174 2.58 -16.95 -10.86
N GLY A 175 3.34 -16.75 -9.77
CA GLY A 175 4.65 -16.15 -9.86
C GLY A 175 5.40 -15.90 -8.56
N TRP A 176 6.70 -16.16 -8.59
CA TRP A 176 7.65 -15.77 -7.54
C TRP A 176 8.60 -14.68 -8.05
N ARG A 177 8.53 -13.49 -7.45
CA ARG A 177 9.16 -12.26 -8.01
C ARG A 177 10.37 -11.75 -7.25
N ILE A 178 10.91 -12.51 -6.30
CA ILE A 178 12.03 -12.08 -5.46
C ILE A 178 13.18 -13.08 -5.52
N GLU A 179 14.39 -12.62 -5.85
CA GLU A 179 15.58 -13.46 -5.79
C GLU A 179 15.90 -13.89 -4.35
N ILE A 180 15.89 -15.21 -4.12
CA ILE A 180 16.39 -15.84 -2.89
C ILE A 180 17.62 -16.67 -3.28
N LYS A 181 18.81 -16.25 -2.86
CA LYS A 181 20.07 -16.84 -3.32
C LYS A 181 20.22 -18.28 -2.90
N LYS A 182 19.72 -18.64 -1.72
CA LYS A 182 19.75 -20.01 -1.23
C LYS A 182 18.84 -20.96 -2.02
N TYR A 183 17.83 -20.40 -2.72
CA TYR A 183 16.83 -21.17 -3.46
C TYR A 183 16.62 -20.59 -4.88
N PRO A 184 17.62 -20.71 -5.77
CA PRO A 184 17.60 -20.05 -7.08
C PRO A 184 16.46 -20.51 -8.00
N LEU A 185 15.94 -21.75 -7.83
CA LEU A 185 14.83 -22.24 -8.64
C LEU A 185 13.54 -21.46 -8.43
N LEU A 186 13.40 -20.72 -7.31
CA LEU A 186 12.25 -19.86 -7.09
C LEU A 186 12.12 -18.81 -8.19
N THR A 187 13.23 -18.30 -8.71
CA THR A 187 13.21 -17.38 -9.85
C THR A 187 13.52 -18.07 -11.18
N GLU A 188 14.35 -19.11 -11.24
CA GLU A 188 14.62 -19.82 -12.51
C GLU A 188 13.40 -20.63 -13.02
N ILE A 189 12.49 -21.02 -12.13
CA ILE A 189 11.25 -21.74 -12.48
C ILE A 189 10.04 -20.92 -12.02
N GLY A 190 9.98 -20.53 -10.74
CA GLY A 190 8.79 -19.92 -10.14
C GLY A 190 8.43 -18.53 -10.71
N ALA A 191 9.36 -17.83 -11.36
CA ALA A 191 9.08 -16.54 -12.01
C ALA A 191 8.46 -16.69 -13.41
N HIS A 192 8.32 -17.91 -13.93
CA HIS A 192 7.99 -18.19 -15.32
C HIS A 192 6.69 -18.99 -15.44
N ARG A 193 5.77 -18.55 -16.32
CA ARG A 193 4.59 -19.35 -16.70
C ARG A 193 4.37 -19.33 -18.21
N ASP A 194 3.83 -20.43 -18.73
CA ASP A 194 3.70 -20.66 -20.18
C ASP A 194 2.64 -19.75 -20.84
N SER A 195 1.65 -19.27 -20.07
CA SER A 195 0.54 -18.45 -20.57
C SER A 195 -0.19 -17.72 -19.44
N THR A 196 -1.07 -16.79 -19.78
CA THR A 196 -1.97 -16.12 -18.83
C THR A 196 -3.44 -16.36 -19.21
N GLN A 197 -4.26 -16.71 -18.22
CA GLN A 197 -5.71 -16.86 -18.38
C GLN A 197 -6.35 -15.55 -18.81
N LEU A 198 -7.34 -15.63 -19.70
CA LEU A 198 -8.10 -14.49 -20.20
C LEU A 198 -9.56 -14.54 -19.76
N ASN A 199 -10.20 -13.38 -19.76
CA ASN A 199 -11.63 -13.17 -19.50
C ASN A 199 -12.05 -13.31 -18.03
N TRP A 200 -12.33 -14.53 -17.52
CA TRP A 200 -12.89 -14.78 -16.18
C TRP A 200 -12.24 -15.98 -15.49
N TYR A 201 -12.42 -16.14 -14.17
CA TYR A 201 -11.72 -17.17 -13.37
C TYR A 201 -11.94 -18.61 -13.85
N GLU A 202 -13.10 -18.94 -14.39
CA GLU A 202 -13.42 -20.26 -14.94
C GLU A 202 -13.18 -20.38 -16.45
N SER A 203 -12.67 -19.32 -17.08
CA SER A 203 -12.35 -19.30 -18.51
C SER A 203 -11.27 -20.34 -18.83
N LYS A 204 -11.47 -21.06 -19.94
CA LYS A 204 -10.48 -21.98 -20.51
C LYS A 204 -9.66 -21.34 -21.63
N VAL A 205 -9.75 -20.01 -21.77
CA VAL A 205 -9.06 -19.24 -22.80
C VAL A 205 -7.77 -18.66 -22.23
N PHE A 206 -6.69 -18.82 -22.99
CA PHE A 206 -5.33 -18.43 -22.63
C PHE A 206 -4.71 -17.67 -23.79
N ASP A 207 -3.82 -16.72 -23.49
CA ASP A 207 -3.15 -15.90 -24.50
C ASP A 207 -2.05 -16.62 -25.28
N GLY A 208 -1.60 -17.79 -24.81
CA GLY A 208 -0.49 -18.56 -25.37
C GLY A 208 0.87 -17.85 -25.29
N LYS A 209 1.02 -16.83 -24.45
CA LYS A 209 2.24 -16.01 -24.34
C LYS A 209 2.96 -16.28 -23.02
N PRO A 210 4.23 -16.72 -23.06
CA PRO A 210 5.04 -16.83 -21.85
C PRO A 210 5.08 -15.51 -21.08
N PHE A 211 5.03 -15.60 -19.76
CA PHE A 211 5.10 -14.46 -18.85
C PHE A 211 6.20 -14.69 -17.81
N ASP A 212 7.13 -13.74 -17.75
CA ASP A 212 8.37 -13.82 -16.99
C ASP A 212 8.60 -12.54 -16.16
N GLY A 213 9.55 -12.60 -15.22
CA GLY A 213 10.07 -11.42 -14.52
C GLY A 213 10.16 -11.61 -13.01
N TYR A 214 11.24 -11.08 -12.43
CA TYR A 214 11.48 -11.02 -11.00
C TYR A 214 12.45 -9.87 -10.69
N TYR A 215 12.52 -9.48 -9.43
CA TYR A 215 13.47 -8.50 -8.91
C TYR A 215 14.69 -9.20 -8.33
N THR A 216 15.87 -8.81 -8.80
CA THR A 216 17.12 -9.17 -8.13
C THR A 216 17.23 -8.49 -6.77
N GLN A 217 18.03 -9.04 -5.86
CA GLN A 217 18.30 -8.42 -4.57
C GLN A 217 18.91 -7.01 -4.70
N ARG A 218 19.66 -6.77 -5.78
CA ARG A 218 20.23 -5.45 -6.07
C ARG A 218 19.13 -4.43 -6.40
N GLU A 219 18.21 -4.79 -7.28
CA GLU A 219 17.08 -3.92 -7.65
C GLU A 219 16.18 -3.63 -6.46
N ILE A 220 15.89 -4.64 -5.62
CA ILE A 220 15.14 -4.45 -4.38
C ILE A 220 15.83 -3.45 -3.46
N LYS A 221 17.15 -3.59 -3.21
CA LYS A 221 17.90 -2.65 -2.37
C LYS A 221 17.85 -1.22 -2.92
N GLU A 222 17.90 -1.07 -4.24
CA GLU A 222 17.79 0.23 -4.88
C GLU A 222 16.40 0.83 -4.72
N ILE A 223 15.34 0.05 -4.95
CA ILE A 223 13.94 0.46 -4.74
C ILE A 223 13.68 0.84 -3.28
N VAL A 224 14.14 0.03 -2.33
CA VAL A 224 14.01 0.29 -0.89
C VAL A 224 14.74 1.58 -0.51
N SER A 225 15.94 1.80 -1.03
CA SER A 225 16.67 3.06 -0.80
C SER A 225 15.95 4.25 -1.43
N TYR A 226 15.36 4.09 -2.62
CA TYR A 226 14.58 5.11 -3.29
C TYR A 226 13.34 5.50 -2.47
N ALA A 227 12.55 4.50 -2.06
CA ALA A 227 11.37 4.68 -1.21
C ALA A 227 11.72 5.38 0.11
N ARG A 228 12.84 5.02 0.75
CA ARG A 228 13.31 5.67 1.98
C ARG A 228 13.54 7.18 1.80
N ASN A 229 14.12 7.61 0.68
CA ASN A 229 14.36 9.03 0.42
C ASN A 229 13.04 9.82 0.26
N LEU A 230 11.96 9.11 -0.08
CA LEU A 230 10.59 9.63 -0.17
C LEU A 230 9.78 9.43 1.12
N HIS A 231 10.42 8.97 2.21
CA HIS A 231 9.76 8.61 3.48
C HIS A 231 8.67 7.54 3.33
N ILE A 232 8.87 6.59 2.41
CA ILE A 232 7.99 5.44 2.20
C ILE A 232 8.67 4.18 2.73
N THR A 233 7.98 3.45 3.60
CA THR A 233 8.39 2.14 4.09
C THR A 233 7.94 1.07 3.10
N VAL A 234 8.84 0.20 2.66
CA VAL A 234 8.49 -0.96 1.83
C VAL A 234 8.26 -2.18 2.71
N VAL A 235 7.03 -2.69 2.72
CA VAL A 235 6.62 -3.89 3.45
C VAL A 235 6.53 -5.04 2.46
N PRO A 236 7.46 -6.01 2.48
CA PRO A 236 7.39 -7.17 1.61
C PRO A 236 6.30 -8.12 2.09
N GLU A 237 5.65 -8.78 1.13
CA GLU A 237 4.78 -9.92 1.38
C GLU A 237 5.36 -11.17 0.74
N ILE A 238 5.50 -12.21 1.57
CA ILE A 238 5.79 -13.57 1.15
C ILE A 238 4.61 -14.44 1.59
N GLU A 239 3.77 -14.79 0.64
CA GLU A 239 2.55 -15.58 0.85
C GLU A 239 2.85 -16.94 1.50
N MET A 240 2.17 -17.23 2.60
CA MET A 240 2.19 -18.53 3.27
C MET A 240 1.00 -18.73 4.22
N PRO A 241 0.48 -19.96 4.37
CA PRO A 241 0.89 -21.19 3.71
C PRO A 241 0.18 -21.45 2.36
N GLY A 242 -0.87 -20.70 2.04
CA GLY A 242 -1.55 -20.73 0.74
C GLY A 242 -0.75 -20.03 -0.35
N HIS A 243 -1.35 -19.89 -1.53
CA HIS A 243 -0.77 -19.16 -2.68
C HIS A 243 0.68 -19.55 -3.00
N ALA A 244 0.98 -20.85 -2.88
CA ALA A 244 2.34 -21.39 -2.84
C ALA A 244 2.76 -22.11 -4.15
N SER A 245 1.90 -22.14 -5.17
CA SER A 245 2.12 -23.00 -6.35
C SER A 245 3.43 -22.69 -7.09
N ALA A 246 3.84 -21.42 -7.23
CA ALA A 246 5.10 -21.09 -7.88
C ALA A 246 6.32 -21.66 -7.15
N ALA A 247 6.32 -21.57 -5.81
CA ALA A 247 7.38 -22.14 -4.98
C ALA A 247 7.39 -23.67 -5.03
N ILE A 248 6.21 -24.30 -5.01
CA ILE A 248 6.07 -25.77 -5.11
C ILE A 248 6.47 -26.26 -6.51
N ALA A 249 6.17 -25.52 -7.58
CA ALA A 249 6.64 -25.86 -8.93
C ALA A 249 8.17 -25.84 -9.02
N ALA A 250 8.81 -24.87 -8.36
CA ALA A 250 10.27 -24.77 -8.28
C ALA A 250 10.90 -25.88 -7.41
N TYR A 251 10.28 -26.18 -6.27
CA TYR A 251 10.72 -27.18 -5.31
C TYR A 251 9.54 -28.08 -4.87
N PRO A 252 9.26 -29.17 -5.61
CA PRO A 252 8.06 -29.99 -5.39
C PRO A 252 7.90 -30.56 -3.97
N TRP A 253 9.00 -30.77 -3.26
CA TRP A 253 8.99 -31.26 -1.87
C TRP A 253 8.40 -30.27 -0.87
N LEU A 254 8.13 -29.02 -1.27
CA LEU A 254 7.44 -28.03 -0.45
C LEU A 254 5.92 -28.29 -0.34
N GLY A 255 5.34 -29.07 -1.27
CA GLY A 255 3.92 -29.41 -1.29
C GLY A 255 3.57 -30.61 -0.40
N SER A 256 2.27 -30.88 -0.25
CA SER A 256 1.76 -32.02 0.54
C SER A 256 1.42 -33.24 -0.31
N THR A 257 1.72 -33.21 -1.62
CA THR A 257 1.47 -34.28 -2.59
C THR A 257 2.77 -34.64 -3.30
N ASP A 258 2.84 -35.86 -3.85
CA ASP A 258 3.97 -36.31 -4.69
C ASP A 258 3.90 -35.77 -6.13
N GLU A 259 2.88 -34.99 -6.45
CA GLU A 259 2.63 -34.49 -7.80
C GLU A 259 3.54 -33.32 -8.15
N LYS A 260 4.26 -33.44 -9.27
CA LYS A 260 4.97 -32.30 -9.85
C LYS A 260 3.98 -31.41 -10.59
N ILE A 261 3.89 -30.16 -10.16
CA ILE A 261 3.06 -29.14 -10.80
C ILE A 261 3.91 -28.16 -11.61
N LYS A 262 3.28 -27.49 -12.58
CA LYS A 262 3.83 -26.28 -13.21
C LYS A 262 3.35 -25.05 -12.47
N VAL A 263 4.01 -23.91 -12.67
CA VAL A 263 3.46 -22.60 -12.29
C VAL A 263 2.08 -22.44 -12.98
N PRO A 264 0.98 -22.25 -12.22
CA PRO A 264 -0.35 -22.13 -12.79
C PRO A 264 -0.48 -20.93 -13.73
N CYS A 265 -1.16 -21.16 -14.86
CA CYS A 265 -1.59 -20.10 -15.77
C CYS A 265 -2.99 -19.56 -15.46
N THR A 266 -3.68 -20.12 -14.46
CA THR A 266 -5.05 -19.76 -14.06
C THR A 266 -5.04 -18.99 -12.75
N PHE A 267 -5.98 -18.06 -12.60
CA PHE A 267 -6.19 -17.27 -11.40
C PHE A 267 -7.18 -17.93 -10.43
N GLY A 268 -7.39 -17.30 -9.28
CA GLY A 268 -8.25 -17.79 -8.20
C GLY A 268 -7.56 -18.83 -7.31
N VAL A 269 -8.24 -19.17 -6.21
CA VAL A 269 -7.66 -19.95 -5.12
C VAL A 269 -7.22 -21.35 -5.54
N LYS A 270 -5.93 -21.68 -5.38
CA LYS A 270 -5.40 -23.03 -5.64
C LYS A 270 -5.44 -23.90 -4.39
N ASN A 271 -5.48 -25.21 -4.62
CA ASN A 271 -5.42 -26.22 -3.56
C ASN A 271 -4.00 -26.42 -3.00
N SER A 272 -2.98 -25.95 -3.74
CA SER A 272 -1.58 -26.11 -3.37
C SER A 272 -1.21 -25.18 -2.22
N ALA A 273 -0.86 -25.78 -1.08
CA ALA A 273 -0.35 -25.07 0.10
C ALA A 273 0.95 -25.71 0.57
N PHE A 274 1.81 -24.92 1.23
CA PHE A 274 3.03 -25.44 1.84
C PHE A 274 2.72 -26.57 2.83
N ASN A 275 3.49 -27.66 2.76
CA ASN A 275 3.42 -28.75 3.73
C ASN A 275 4.11 -28.32 5.04
N VAL A 276 3.36 -27.66 5.91
CA VAL A 276 3.87 -27.11 7.17
C VAL A 276 4.19 -28.19 8.24
N ALA A 277 3.81 -29.44 7.99
CA ALA A 277 4.20 -30.58 8.81
C ALA A 277 5.67 -30.97 8.59
N ASP A 278 6.16 -30.81 7.36
CA ASP A 278 7.54 -31.15 6.99
C ASP A 278 8.54 -30.14 7.62
N PRO A 279 9.50 -30.60 8.45
CA PRO A 279 10.55 -29.73 8.99
C PRO A 279 11.42 -29.04 7.92
N ARG A 280 11.60 -29.64 6.73
CA ARG A 280 12.34 -29.05 5.61
C ARG A 280 11.62 -27.81 5.10
N THR A 281 10.31 -27.88 4.89
CA THR A 281 9.48 -26.75 4.45
C THR A 281 9.52 -25.62 5.46
N ARG A 282 9.42 -25.93 6.76
CA ARG A 282 9.56 -24.91 7.82
C ARG A 282 10.94 -24.27 7.85
N THR A 283 11.99 -24.99 7.49
CA THR A 283 13.36 -24.47 7.40
C THR A 283 13.51 -23.56 6.18
N PHE A 284 13.00 -23.99 5.02
CA PHE A 284 12.93 -23.19 3.80
C PHE A 284 12.26 -21.83 4.03
N LEU A 285 11.09 -21.81 4.68
CA LEU A 285 10.38 -20.55 4.93
C LEU A 285 11.18 -19.60 5.83
N LYS A 286 11.89 -20.13 6.83
CA LYS A 286 12.78 -19.33 7.70
C LYS A 286 13.98 -18.79 6.94
N ASP A 287 14.56 -19.60 6.08
CA ASP A 287 15.69 -19.23 5.23
C ASP A 287 15.31 -18.12 4.23
N VAL A 288 14.14 -18.24 3.58
CA VAL A 288 13.57 -17.19 2.73
C VAL A 288 13.36 -15.90 3.54
N LEU A 289 12.72 -16.00 4.70
CA LEU A 289 12.46 -14.84 5.56
C LEU A 289 13.76 -14.17 6.03
N ASP A 290 14.83 -14.93 6.29
CA ASP A 290 16.14 -14.37 6.64
C ASP A 290 16.70 -13.50 5.52
N GLU A 291 16.70 -13.96 4.27
CA GLU A 291 17.12 -13.14 3.13
C GLU A 291 16.20 -11.93 2.92
N VAL A 292 14.88 -12.10 3.05
CA VAL A 292 13.91 -10.99 2.95
C VAL A 292 14.18 -9.92 4.02
N MET A 293 14.43 -10.30 5.26
CA MET A 293 14.74 -9.35 6.33
C MET A 293 16.07 -8.60 6.14
N GLU A 294 17.01 -9.14 5.37
CA GLU A 294 18.23 -8.43 4.96
C GLU A 294 17.98 -7.38 3.87
N LEU A 295 17.00 -7.64 2.99
CA LEU A 295 16.64 -6.75 1.88
C LEU A 295 15.74 -5.60 2.33
N PHE A 296 14.83 -5.88 3.27
CA PHE A 296 13.80 -4.94 3.70
C PHE A 296 14.05 -4.47 5.15
N PRO A 297 14.35 -3.17 5.38
CA PRO A 297 14.57 -2.64 6.72
C PRO A 297 13.26 -2.52 7.52
N SER A 298 12.09 -2.63 6.88
CA SER A 298 10.78 -2.59 7.54
C SER A 298 10.73 -3.53 8.75
N ARG A 299 10.21 -3.02 9.87
CA ARG A 299 9.94 -3.88 11.04
C ARG A 299 8.79 -4.84 10.79
N ILE A 300 7.93 -4.54 9.82
CA ILE A 300 6.76 -5.33 9.47
C ILE A 300 7.08 -6.18 8.25
N ILE A 301 6.76 -7.48 8.34
CA ILE A 301 6.79 -8.42 7.22
C ILE A 301 5.39 -8.99 7.07
N HIS A 302 4.81 -8.88 5.88
CA HIS A 302 3.52 -9.48 5.56
C HIS A 302 3.74 -10.94 5.16
N ILE A 303 2.94 -11.84 5.70
CA ILE A 303 3.03 -13.28 5.41
C ILE A 303 1.84 -13.80 4.60
N GLY A 304 0.95 -12.90 4.19
CA GLY A 304 -0.32 -13.22 3.57
C GLY A 304 -1.22 -13.96 4.56
N GLY A 305 -1.45 -15.24 4.27
CA GLY A 305 -2.17 -16.17 5.13
C GLY A 305 -3.65 -16.28 4.82
N ASP A 306 -4.07 -15.71 3.70
CA ASP A 306 -5.42 -15.79 3.15
C ASP A 306 -5.66 -17.09 2.36
N GLU A 307 -6.94 -17.39 2.21
CA GLU A 307 -7.48 -18.35 1.25
C GLU A 307 -6.90 -19.78 1.25
N VAL A 308 -6.41 -20.25 2.41
CA VAL A 308 -5.80 -21.58 2.53
C VAL A 308 -6.85 -22.69 2.35
N ARG A 309 -6.73 -23.44 1.24
CA ARG A 309 -7.52 -24.65 0.98
C ARG A 309 -6.99 -25.83 1.81
N GLN A 310 -7.91 -26.56 2.44
CA GLN A 310 -7.56 -27.60 3.43
C GLN A 310 -7.47 -29.02 2.84
N GLU A 311 -7.86 -29.20 1.57
CA GLU A 311 -8.03 -30.51 0.96
C GLU A 311 -6.74 -31.34 0.91
N GLN A 312 -5.63 -30.75 0.44
CA GLN A 312 -4.35 -31.46 0.35
C GLN A 312 -3.82 -31.88 1.74
N TRP A 313 -3.95 -31.01 2.75
CA TRP A 313 -3.57 -31.34 4.12
C TRP A 313 -4.42 -32.46 4.71
N ASN A 314 -5.74 -32.41 4.53
CA ASN A 314 -6.65 -33.45 5.00
C ASN A 314 -6.35 -34.81 4.34
N ASN A 315 -5.91 -34.81 3.08
CA ASN A 315 -5.59 -36.01 2.33
C ASN A 315 -4.15 -36.53 2.55
N SER A 316 -3.24 -35.72 3.09
CA SER A 316 -1.85 -36.13 3.38
C SER A 316 -1.72 -36.96 4.66
N SER A 317 -1.14 -38.16 4.56
CA SER A 317 -0.86 -39.03 5.71
C SER A 317 0.19 -38.44 6.65
N GLU A 318 1.20 -37.76 6.10
CA GLU A 318 2.22 -37.04 6.87
C GLU A 318 1.58 -35.94 7.71
N VAL A 319 0.76 -35.10 7.09
CA VAL A 319 0.09 -33.97 7.78
C VAL A 319 -0.85 -34.49 8.87
N ARG A 320 -1.66 -35.52 8.60
CA ARG A 320 -2.53 -36.13 9.63
C ARG A 320 -1.74 -36.72 10.79
N THR A 321 -0.60 -37.34 10.53
CA THR A 321 0.27 -37.89 11.58
C THR A 321 0.84 -36.78 12.44
N PHE A 322 1.36 -35.72 11.82
CA PHE A 322 1.87 -34.55 12.51
C PHE A 322 0.79 -33.86 13.36
N MET A 323 -0.41 -33.68 12.82
CA MET A 323 -1.54 -33.11 13.55
C MET A 323 -1.87 -33.94 14.81
N LYS A 324 -1.93 -35.28 14.68
CA LYS A 324 -2.15 -36.18 15.82
C LYS A 324 -1.05 -36.07 16.88
N GLU A 325 0.22 -36.02 16.47
CA GLU A 325 1.36 -35.86 17.38
C GLU A 325 1.37 -34.52 18.12
N LYS A 326 0.82 -33.47 17.50
CA LYS A 326 0.74 -32.12 18.08
C LYS A 326 -0.59 -31.82 18.77
N GLY A 327 -1.55 -32.75 18.76
CA GLY A 327 -2.88 -32.52 19.30
C GLY A 327 -3.68 -31.45 18.55
N ILE A 328 -3.40 -31.27 17.25
CA ILE A 328 -4.08 -30.34 16.36
C ILE A 328 -5.28 -31.06 15.74
N ASN A 329 -6.49 -30.52 15.89
CA ASN A 329 -7.72 -31.24 15.57
C ASN A 329 -8.26 -30.92 14.17
N SER A 330 -7.79 -29.85 13.54
CA SER A 330 -8.25 -29.42 12.22
C SER A 330 -7.16 -28.73 11.39
N ALA A 331 -7.35 -28.70 10.07
CA ALA A 331 -6.47 -27.96 9.16
C ALA A 331 -6.43 -26.45 9.45
N ALA A 332 -7.53 -25.87 9.95
CA ALA A 332 -7.57 -24.49 10.40
C ALA A 332 -6.71 -24.27 11.66
N GLU A 333 -6.76 -25.19 12.64
CA GLU A 333 -5.84 -25.16 13.78
C GLU A 333 -4.38 -25.35 13.35
N LEU A 334 -4.12 -26.15 12.30
CA LEU A 334 -2.78 -26.31 11.73
C LEU A 334 -2.27 -25.00 11.11
N GLN A 335 -3.11 -24.27 10.36
CA GLN A 335 -2.78 -22.95 9.83
C GLN A 335 -2.42 -21.99 10.96
N MET A 336 -3.27 -21.91 12.00
CA MET A 336 -3.01 -21.03 13.15
C MET A 336 -1.73 -21.42 13.89
N TRP A 337 -1.50 -22.71 14.11
CA TRP A 337 -0.26 -23.23 14.68
C TRP A 337 0.94 -22.74 13.86
N PHE A 338 0.90 -22.90 12.54
CA PHE A 338 1.98 -22.48 11.65
C PHE A 338 2.19 -20.96 11.67
N THR A 339 1.12 -20.18 11.55
CA THR A 339 1.16 -18.71 11.63
C THR A 339 1.80 -18.23 12.93
N ASN A 340 1.48 -18.84 14.07
CA ASN A 340 2.11 -18.51 15.35
C ASN A 340 3.60 -18.87 15.43
N HIS A 341 4.03 -19.92 14.73
CA HIS A 341 5.45 -20.26 14.62
C HIS A 341 6.22 -19.23 13.78
N ILE A 342 5.64 -18.74 12.68
CA ILE A 342 6.22 -17.67 11.88
C ILE A 342 6.23 -16.35 12.65
N ALA A 343 5.15 -16.00 13.36
CA ALA A 343 5.10 -14.83 14.23
C ALA A 343 6.22 -14.85 15.28
N SER A 344 6.39 -15.98 15.95
CA SER A 344 7.44 -16.18 16.96
C SER A 344 8.84 -16.09 16.35
N TYR A 345 9.02 -16.64 15.15
CA TYR A 345 10.28 -16.55 14.42
C TYR A 345 10.63 -15.10 14.06
N LEU A 346 9.70 -14.36 13.44
CA LEU A 346 9.88 -12.94 13.12
C LEU A 346 10.16 -12.11 14.38
N LYS A 347 9.42 -12.36 15.47
CA LYS A 347 9.65 -11.70 16.77
C LYS A 347 11.05 -11.95 17.31
N SER A 348 11.57 -13.17 17.21
CA SER A 348 12.95 -13.51 17.60
C SER A 348 14.02 -12.75 16.80
N LYS A 349 13.65 -12.25 15.61
CA LYS A 349 14.49 -11.46 14.71
C LYS A 349 14.19 -9.95 14.79
N GLY A 350 13.41 -9.52 15.79
CA GLY A 350 13.04 -8.12 16.01
C GLY A 350 12.01 -7.56 15.02
N ARG A 351 11.35 -8.43 14.25
CA ARG A 351 10.29 -8.10 13.30
C ARG A 351 8.91 -8.38 13.89
N ILE A 352 7.90 -7.78 13.26
CA ILE A 352 6.50 -7.91 13.61
C ILE A 352 5.79 -8.50 12.38
N MET A 353 4.99 -9.53 12.62
CA MET A 353 4.21 -10.17 11.57
C MET A 353 2.97 -9.36 11.23
N MET A 354 2.67 -9.29 9.94
CA MET A 354 1.39 -8.82 9.40
C MET A 354 0.79 -9.91 8.52
N GLY A 355 -0.54 -9.99 8.47
CA GLY A 355 -1.24 -10.92 7.57
C GLY A 355 -2.69 -10.51 7.35
N TRP A 356 -3.29 -11.05 6.29
CA TRP A 356 -4.72 -10.88 5.99
C TRP A 356 -5.57 -11.46 7.11
N ASN A 357 -6.76 -10.92 7.36
CA ASN A 357 -7.54 -11.28 8.56
C ASN A 357 -7.93 -12.76 8.70
N ASP A 358 -7.72 -13.58 7.68
CA ASP A 358 -7.68 -15.03 7.75
C ASP A 358 -6.74 -15.57 8.85
N ILE A 359 -5.62 -14.89 9.11
CA ILE A 359 -4.67 -15.29 10.17
C ILE A 359 -5.31 -15.31 11.56
N THR A 360 -6.43 -14.61 11.74
CA THR A 360 -7.15 -14.59 13.02
C THR A 360 -7.86 -15.91 13.33
N GLY A 361 -7.99 -16.81 12.35
CA GLY A 361 -8.70 -18.09 12.46
C GLY A 361 -10.23 -17.94 12.42
N ASP A 362 -10.74 -16.72 12.24
CA ASP A 362 -12.17 -16.48 12.08
C ASP A 362 -12.66 -16.98 10.70
N LYS A 363 -13.88 -17.51 10.63
CA LYS A 363 -14.46 -18.03 9.39
C LYS A 363 -14.80 -16.88 8.44
N LEU A 364 -14.06 -16.79 7.34
CA LEU A 364 -14.24 -15.77 6.29
C LEU A 364 -14.77 -16.36 5.00
N HIS A 365 -14.45 -17.63 4.74
CA HIS A 365 -14.76 -18.28 3.48
C HIS A 365 -15.80 -19.40 3.63
N GLY A 366 -16.63 -19.60 2.60
CA GLY A 366 -17.66 -20.62 2.61
C GLY A 366 -17.13 -22.06 2.72
N TYR A 367 -15.88 -22.30 2.33
CA TYR A 367 -15.21 -23.60 2.43
C TYR A 367 -14.49 -23.83 3.77
N GLN A 368 -14.45 -22.84 4.67
CA GLN A 368 -13.87 -22.99 5.99
C GLN A 368 -14.90 -23.57 6.97
N SER A 369 -14.44 -24.51 7.80
CA SER A 369 -15.22 -24.98 8.95
C SER A 369 -15.26 -23.91 10.04
N GLU A 370 -16.32 -23.87 10.85
CA GLU A 370 -16.34 -23.04 12.05
C GLU A 370 -15.37 -23.60 13.08
N VAL A 371 -14.48 -22.75 13.58
CA VAL A 371 -13.51 -23.11 14.62
C VAL A 371 -13.74 -22.25 15.83
N THR A 372 -13.84 -22.89 17.00
CA THR A 372 -13.79 -22.17 18.27
C THR A 372 -12.34 -21.94 18.62
N ILE A 373 -11.90 -20.69 18.57
CA ILE A 373 -10.52 -20.33 18.95
C ILE A 373 -10.42 -20.38 20.47
N GLU A 374 -9.78 -21.42 21.00
CA GLU A 374 -9.39 -21.49 22.40
C GLU A 374 -8.39 -20.39 22.76
N ALA A 375 -8.39 -19.94 24.01
CA ALA A 375 -7.58 -18.80 24.45
C ALA A 375 -6.06 -18.96 24.23
N GLY A 376 -5.55 -20.20 24.14
CA GLY A 376 -4.14 -20.51 23.89
C GLY A 376 -3.69 -20.48 22.43
N ASN A 377 -4.60 -20.37 21.47
CA ASN A 377 -4.30 -20.38 20.03
C ASN A 377 -4.36 -18.97 19.40
N GLN A 378 -4.27 -17.90 20.19
CA GLN A 378 -4.33 -16.53 19.68
C GLN A 378 -3.02 -16.13 18.97
N LEU A 379 -3.11 -15.16 18.06
CA LEU A 379 -1.93 -14.56 17.41
C LEU A 379 -1.09 -13.81 18.44
N SER A 380 0.20 -13.65 18.15
CA SER A 380 1.06 -12.74 18.92
C SER A 380 0.40 -11.37 19.09
N GLU A 381 0.38 -10.82 20.30
CA GLU A 381 -0.28 -9.53 20.62
C GLU A 381 0.20 -8.36 19.74
N ASP A 382 1.45 -8.41 19.29
CA ASP A 382 2.06 -7.40 18.42
C ASP A 382 1.67 -7.52 16.94
N ALA A 383 0.97 -8.60 16.53
CA ALA A 383 0.63 -8.85 15.14
C ALA A 383 -0.26 -7.75 14.55
N VAL A 384 -0.02 -7.43 13.28
CA VAL A 384 -0.87 -6.52 12.52
C VAL A 384 -1.81 -7.33 11.64
N VAL A 385 -3.10 -7.03 11.71
CA VAL A 385 -4.13 -7.66 10.91
C VAL A 385 -4.52 -6.71 9.78
N GLN A 386 -4.35 -7.14 8.53
CA GLN A 386 -4.89 -6.43 7.38
C GLN A 386 -6.31 -6.94 7.10
N PHE A 387 -7.30 -6.10 7.37
CA PHE A 387 -8.70 -6.47 7.31
C PHE A 387 -9.25 -6.20 5.90
N TRP A 388 -9.38 -7.26 5.10
CA TRP A 388 -9.81 -7.15 3.70
C TRP A 388 -11.26 -7.57 3.49
N THR A 389 -11.73 -8.62 4.18
CA THR A 389 -13.09 -9.16 4.01
C THR A 389 -13.73 -9.53 5.35
N GLY A 390 -15.02 -9.89 5.30
CA GLY A 390 -15.85 -10.18 6.46
C GLY A 390 -16.79 -9.04 6.81
N ASN A 391 -17.16 -8.93 8.09
CA ASN A 391 -18.13 -7.96 8.58
C ASN A 391 -17.57 -7.12 9.74
N HIS A 392 -18.33 -6.08 10.14
CA HIS A 392 -17.93 -5.18 11.21
C HIS A 392 -17.71 -5.88 12.56
N ASP A 393 -18.42 -6.98 12.84
CA ASP A 393 -18.25 -7.71 14.09
C ASP A 393 -16.91 -8.45 14.15
N LEU A 394 -16.43 -8.99 13.02
CA LEU A 394 -15.09 -9.59 12.94
C LEU A 394 -13.99 -8.53 13.12
N LEU A 395 -14.14 -7.35 12.51
CA LEU A 395 -13.20 -6.24 12.72
C LEU A 395 -13.18 -5.82 14.20
N ARG A 396 -14.37 -5.63 14.81
CA ARG A 396 -14.48 -5.31 16.23
C ARG A 396 -13.89 -6.41 17.11
N LYS A 397 -14.07 -7.69 16.76
CA LYS A 397 -13.49 -8.83 17.47
C LYS A 397 -11.96 -8.78 17.46
N ALA A 398 -11.35 -8.52 16.30
CA ALA A 398 -9.90 -8.32 16.18
C ALA A 398 -9.42 -7.12 17.03
N ALA A 399 -10.17 -6.00 17.02
CA ALA A 399 -9.83 -4.82 17.81
C ALA A 399 -9.93 -5.10 19.33
N LYS A 400 -10.96 -5.83 19.78
CA LYS A 400 -11.12 -6.25 21.18
C LYS A 400 -10.01 -7.19 21.66
N ARG A 401 -9.47 -8.01 20.76
CA ARG A 401 -8.29 -8.85 21.02
C ARG A 401 -6.98 -8.05 21.09
N GLY A 402 -7.01 -6.75 20.78
CA GLY A 402 -5.87 -5.85 20.95
C GLY A 402 -4.95 -5.75 19.72
N TYR A 403 -5.25 -6.46 18.63
CA TYR A 403 -4.43 -6.42 17.42
C TYR A 403 -4.50 -5.06 16.75
N LYS A 404 -3.39 -4.64 16.14
CA LYS A 404 -3.39 -3.46 15.26
C LYS A 404 -4.03 -3.83 13.93
N ILE A 405 -4.88 -2.96 13.41
CA ILE A 405 -5.68 -3.20 12.21
C ILE A 405 -5.35 -2.17 11.14
N VAL A 406 -4.95 -2.65 9.96
CA VAL A 406 -5.00 -1.86 8.73
C VAL A 406 -6.30 -2.24 8.04
N ASN A 407 -7.23 -1.29 7.90
CA ASN A 407 -8.52 -1.55 7.26
C ASN A 407 -8.41 -1.33 5.75
N SER A 408 -8.62 -2.40 5.00
CA SER A 408 -8.57 -2.42 3.54
C SER A 408 -9.78 -3.18 2.99
N TYR A 409 -10.97 -2.84 3.50
CA TYR A 409 -12.19 -3.55 3.14
C TYR A 409 -12.44 -3.48 1.63
N PHE A 410 -12.49 -4.66 1.00
CA PHE A 410 -12.34 -4.81 -0.44
C PHE A 410 -13.36 -4.01 -1.26
N LYS A 411 -14.59 -3.89 -0.76
CA LYS A 411 -15.70 -3.15 -1.40
C LYS A 411 -15.42 -1.67 -1.66
N TYR A 412 -14.42 -1.12 -1.00
CA TYR A 412 -14.04 0.28 -1.10
C TYR A 412 -12.62 0.50 -1.63
N THR A 413 -11.74 -0.49 -1.48
CA THR A 413 -10.28 -0.28 -1.55
C THR A 413 -9.57 -1.09 -2.63
N TYR A 414 -10.27 -2.02 -3.31
CA TYR A 414 -9.70 -2.86 -4.36
C TYR A 414 -9.84 -2.16 -5.72
N LEU A 415 -8.73 -1.65 -6.23
CA LEU A 415 -8.67 -0.86 -7.45
C LEU A 415 -8.85 -1.72 -8.71
N ASN A 416 -8.49 -3.00 -8.64
CA ASN A 416 -8.67 -3.94 -9.75
C ASN A 416 -10.14 -4.20 -10.10
N PHE A 417 -11.10 -3.75 -9.26
CA PHE A 417 -12.52 -3.81 -9.59
C PHE A 417 -12.94 -2.74 -10.59
N ASN A 418 -12.14 -1.66 -10.75
CA ASN A 418 -12.46 -0.51 -11.60
C ASN A 418 -12.38 -0.80 -13.12
N HIS A 419 -12.33 -2.06 -13.54
CA HIS A 419 -12.29 -2.45 -14.94
C HIS A 419 -13.68 -2.36 -15.59
N ASP A 420 -13.74 -1.93 -16.85
CA ASP A 420 -14.93 -1.59 -17.65
C ASP A 420 -15.94 -2.74 -17.89
N ARG A 421 -15.73 -3.92 -17.29
CA ARG A 421 -16.58 -5.09 -17.51
C ARG A 421 -16.78 -5.83 -16.20
N ILE A 422 -18.05 -6.09 -15.91
CA ILE A 422 -18.42 -7.16 -15.00
C ILE A 422 -18.06 -8.47 -15.70
N THR A 423 -17.12 -9.18 -15.12
CA THR A 423 -16.78 -10.54 -15.52
C THR A 423 -18.00 -11.45 -15.27
N PRO A 424 -18.55 -12.14 -16.29
CA PRO A 424 -19.66 -13.07 -16.07
C PRO A 424 -19.29 -14.14 -15.03
N GLY A 425 -20.10 -14.32 -14.00
CA GLY A 425 -19.85 -15.16 -12.82
C GLY A 425 -19.35 -14.42 -11.57
N LEU A 426 -18.98 -13.14 -11.68
CA LEU A 426 -18.51 -12.29 -10.56
C LEU A 426 -19.44 -11.10 -10.28
N GLU A 427 -20.67 -11.14 -10.78
CA GLU A 427 -21.56 -9.99 -10.91
C GLU A 427 -21.91 -9.29 -9.59
N TYR A 428 -21.88 -10.00 -8.46
CA TYR A 428 -22.42 -9.50 -7.18
C TYR A 428 -21.36 -9.05 -6.17
N ASP A 429 -20.10 -9.45 -6.33
CA ASP A 429 -19.02 -9.14 -5.38
C ASP A 429 -17.91 -8.25 -5.94
N PHE A 430 -17.86 -8.04 -7.26
CA PHE A 430 -16.73 -7.40 -7.96
C PHE A 430 -17.15 -6.24 -8.88
N GLU A 431 -18.18 -5.48 -8.49
CA GLU A 431 -18.60 -4.29 -9.23
C GLU A 431 -17.49 -3.21 -9.24
N PRO A 432 -17.32 -2.46 -10.35
CA PRO A 432 -16.47 -1.28 -10.38
C PRO A 432 -16.76 -0.33 -9.23
N ILE A 433 -15.73 0.19 -8.60
CA ILE A 433 -15.85 1.10 -7.45
C ILE A 433 -15.89 2.53 -8.01
N PRO A 434 -17.05 3.21 -7.99
CA PRO A 434 -17.08 4.61 -8.41
C PRO A 434 -16.17 5.44 -7.52
N LEU A 435 -15.57 6.51 -8.07
CA LEU A 435 -14.68 7.40 -7.33
C LEU A 435 -15.32 7.92 -6.02
N GLU A 436 -16.62 8.23 -6.05
CA GLU A 436 -17.39 8.63 -4.86
C GLU A 436 -17.43 7.54 -3.79
N LYS A 437 -17.57 6.26 -4.18
CA LYS A 437 -17.56 5.11 -3.27
C LYS A 437 -16.18 4.93 -2.64
N ALA A 438 -15.10 4.98 -3.44
CA ALA A 438 -13.73 4.96 -2.94
C ALA A 438 -13.49 6.12 -1.94
N TYR A 439 -13.97 7.32 -2.28
CA TYR A 439 -13.89 8.49 -1.40
C TYR A 439 -14.74 8.36 -0.14
N ALA A 440 -15.88 7.68 -0.18
CA ALA A 440 -16.76 7.51 0.97
C ALA A 440 -16.21 6.55 2.03
N PHE A 441 -15.12 5.83 1.74
CA PHE A 441 -14.54 4.89 2.69
C PHE A 441 -14.14 5.57 4.00
N ASN A 442 -14.52 4.94 5.11
CA ASN A 442 -14.11 5.32 6.45
C ASN A 442 -13.39 4.14 7.10
N PRO A 443 -12.06 4.22 7.33
CA PRO A 443 -11.29 3.14 7.94
C PRO A 443 -11.77 2.75 9.34
N ILE A 444 -12.49 3.65 10.03
CA ILE A 444 -13.07 3.41 11.36
C ILE A 444 -14.60 3.25 11.21
N PRO A 445 -15.12 2.01 11.17
CA PRO A 445 -16.56 1.77 11.12
C PRO A 445 -17.30 2.40 12.31
N GLU A 446 -18.57 2.76 12.10
CA GLU A 446 -19.43 3.28 13.16
C GLU A 446 -19.64 2.26 14.29
N GLY A 447 -19.91 2.77 15.49
CA GLY A 447 -20.23 1.95 16.66
C GLY A 447 -19.02 1.43 17.44
N LEU A 448 -17.79 1.63 16.99
CA LEU A 448 -16.60 1.26 17.78
C LEU A 448 -16.40 2.19 18.97
N THR A 449 -16.01 1.62 20.11
CA THR A 449 -15.56 2.38 21.28
C THR A 449 -14.22 3.06 21.02
N MET A 450 -13.89 4.11 21.76
CA MET A 450 -12.62 4.83 21.60
C MET A 450 -11.38 3.92 21.72
N GLN A 451 -11.43 2.87 22.54
CA GLN A 451 -10.32 1.92 22.65
C GLN A 451 -10.21 1.00 21.42
N GLU A 452 -11.33 0.55 20.87
CA GLU A 452 -11.35 -0.23 19.63
C GLU A 452 -10.87 0.63 18.44
N GLN A 453 -11.28 1.90 18.36
CA GLN A 453 -10.86 2.83 17.31
C GLN A 453 -9.33 3.02 17.29
N LYS A 454 -8.67 3.06 18.46
CA LYS A 454 -7.20 3.18 18.56
C LYS A 454 -6.43 1.97 18.01
N GLN A 455 -7.11 0.84 17.82
CA GLN A 455 -6.51 -0.33 17.19
C GLN A 455 -6.46 -0.22 15.67
N ILE A 456 -7.31 0.61 15.08
CA ILE A 456 -7.29 0.89 13.64
C ILE A 456 -6.19 1.90 13.38
N ILE A 457 -5.08 1.41 12.84
CA ILE A 457 -3.86 2.19 12.65
C ILE A 457 -3.80 2.88 11.29
N GLY A 458 -4.66 2.50 10.36
CA GLY A 458 -4.78 3.15 9.07
C GLY A 458 -5.47 2.33 8.00
N ILE A 459 -5.13 2.64 6.76
CA ILE A 459 -5.81 2.22 5.54
C ILE A 459 -4.85 1.57 4.55
N GLY A 460 -5.35 0.55 3.83
CA GLY A 460 -4.72 0.07 2.61
C GLY A 460 -5.59 0.29 1.38
N CYS A 461 -4.92 0.39 0.23
CA CYS A 461 -5.48 0.48 -1.12
C CYS A 461 -4.81 -0.59 -1.98
N GLN A 462 -5.57 -1.54 -2.53
CA GLN A 462 -5.03 -2.76 -3.14
C GLN A 462 -5.17 -2.75 -4.65
N MET A 463 -4.11 -3.18 -5.32
CA MET A 463 -4.08 -3.37 -6.75
C MET A 463 -3.62 -4.80 -7.08
N TRP A 464 -4.60 -5.72 -7.16
CA TRP A 464 -4.37 -7.11 -7.59
C TRP A 464 -4.18 -7.20 -9.11
N GLY A 465 -3.40 -8.19 -9.57
CA GLY A 465 -2.80 -8.18 -10.92
C GLY A 465 -3.39 -9.16 -11.93
N GLU A 466 -4.44 -9.93 -11.63
CA GLU A 466 -4.92 -11.04 -12.45
C GLU A 466 -5.22 -10.61 -13.89
N TRP A 467 -6.05 -9.58 -14.04
CA TRP A 467 -6.52 -9.11 -15.35
C TRP A 467 -5.75 -7.88 -15.83
N ILE A 468 -4.60 -7.58 -15.21
CA ILE A 468 -3.82 -6.36 -15.44
C ILE A 468 -2.36 -6.74 -15.76
N PRO A 469 -2.10 -7.43 -16.89
CA PRO A 469 -0.75 -7.80 -17.28
C PRO A 469 0.06 -6.59 -17.72
N GLN A 470 -0.56 -5.61 -18.39
CA GLN A 470 0.11 -4.43 -18.93
C GLN A 470 0.11 -3.26 -17.94
N VAL A 471 1.11 -2.38 -18.09
CA VAL A 471 1.28 -1.19 -17.24
C VAL A 471 0.17 -0.17 -17.50
N GLU A 472 -0.28 -0.05 -18.75
CA GLU A 472 -1.34 0.87 -19.15
C GLU A 472 -2.68 0.51 -18.50
N ASP A 473 -2.97 -0.78 -18.37
CA ASP A 473 -4.16 -1.26 -17.67
C ASP A 473 -4.05 -0.97 -16.17
N MET A 474 -2.85 -1.09 -15.59
CA MET A 474 -2.62 -0.76 -14.19
C MET A 474 -2.89 0.72 -13.92
N TYR A 475 -2.40 1.61 -14.80
CA TYR A 475 -2.66 3.04 -14.65
C TYR A 475 -4.14 3.38 -14.71
N ARG A 476 -4.93 2.72 -15.57
CA ARG A 476 -6.39 2.93 -15.62
C ARG A 476 -7.09 2.55 -14.31
N MET A 477 -6.60 1.54 -13.59
CA MET A 477 -7.18 1.14 -12.30
C MET A 477 -6.79 2.06 -11.16
N ILE A 478 -5.55 2.55 -11.18
CA ILE A 478 -4.97 3.36 -10.10
C ILE A 478 -5.48 4.80 -10.16
N TYR A 479 -5.50 5.39 -11.34
CA TYR A 479 -5.78 6.81 -11.53
C TYR A 479 -7.25 7.03 -11.94
N PRO A 480 -8.01 7.89 -11.24
CA PRO A 480 -7.62 8.77 -10.13
C PRO A 480 -7.83 8.18 -8.72
N TYR A 481 -8.34 6.95 -8.64
CA TYR A 481 -8.94 6.34 -7.44
C TYR A 481 -8.05 6.29 -6.20
N TRP A 482 -6.75 6.03 -6.33
CA TRP A 482 -5.86 5.97 -5.16
C TRP A 482 -5.73 7.30 -4.42
N ALA A 483 -6.04 8.41 -5.08
CA ALA A 483 -5.97 9.74 -4.49
C ALA A 483 -7.14 9.98 -3.51
N ALA A 484 -8.28 9.29 -3.72
CA ALA A 484 -9.37 9.24 -2.74
C ALA A 484 -8.94 8.53 -1.44
N HIS A 485 -8.16 7.46 -1.57
CA HIS A 485 -7.59 6.71 -0.45
C HIS A 485 -6.51 7.51 0.27
N ALA A 486 -5.69 8.26 -0.47
CA ALA A 486 -4.72 9.19 0.08
C ALA A 486 -5.39 10.28 0.94
N GLU A 487 -6.46 10.91 0.44
CA GLU A 487 -7.24 11.87 1.25
C GLU A 487 -7.87 11.21 2.48
N THR A 488 -8.40 9.99 2.33
CA THR A 488 -8.96 9.23 3.46
C THR A 488 -7.92 8.90 4.53
N GLY A 489 -6.66 8.65 4.14
CA GLY A 489 -5.57 8.38 5.07
C GLY A 489 -5.02 9.62 5.78
N TRP A 490 -5.20 10.81 5.20
CA TRP A 490 -4.55 12.04 5.64
C TRP A 490 -5.51 13.05 6.26
N THR A 491 -6.61 13.38 5.59
CA THR A 491 -7.58 14.38 6.04
C THR A 491 -8.49 13.76 7.11
N ASP A 492 -8.74 14.48 8.20
CA ASP A 492 -9.73 14.06 9.20
C ASP A 492 -11.06 13.77 8.50
N ASN A 493 -11.67 12.62 8.79
CA ASN A 493 -12.90 12.18 8.16
C ASN A 493 -14.02 13.23 8.25
N LYS A 494 -14.06 14.04 9.32
CA LYS A 494 -15.03 15.14 9.49
C LYS A 494 -14.80 16.32 8.54
N ARG A 495 -13.61 16.42 7.93
CA ARG A 495 -13.20 17.47 6.99
C ARG A 495 -13.21 17.00 5.54
N LYS A 496 -13.56 15.74 5.27
CA LYS A 496 -13.77 15.23 3.92
C LYS A 496 -14.97 15.95 3.26
N ASN A 497 -14.79 16.35 2.01
CA ASN A 497 -15.78 17.00 1.17
C ASN A 497 -15.54 16.57 -0.28
N TYR A 498 -16.45 15.73 -0.81
CA TYR A 498 -16.29 15.13 -2.13
C TYR A 498 -16.22 16.18 -3.26
N ASN A 499 -17.05 17.22 -3.21
CA ASN A 499 -17.06 18.26 -4.25
C ASN A 499 -15.74 19.05 -4.29
N ARG A 500 -15.13 19.32 -3.14
CA ARG A 500 -13.79 19.92 -3.07
C ARG A 500 -12.73 18.96 -3.59
N PHE A 501 -12.80 17.69 -3.17
CA PHE A 501 -11.88 16.65 -3.61
C PHE A 501 -11.85 16.54 -5.14
N VAL A 502 -13.02 16.52 -5.78
CA VAL A 502 -13.14 16.46 -7.25
C VAL A 502 -12.47 17.67 -7.90
N ARG A 503 -12.69 18.90 -7.40
CA ARG A 503 -11.99 20.09 -7.93
C ARG A 503 -10.47 20.03 -7.73
N SER A 504 -10.02 19.55 -6.57
CA SER A 504 -8.59 19.41 -6.26
C SER A 504 -7.90 18.33 -7.11
N MET A 505 -8.68 17.47 -7.77
CA MET A 505 -8.18 16.41 -8.64
C MET A 505 -7.57 16.96 -9.92
N ASP A 506 -7.97 18.15 -10.38
CA ASP A 506 -7.50 18.73 -11.64
C ASP A 506 -5.97 18.84 -11.71
N TYR A 507 -5.33 19.23 -10.60
CA TYR A 507 -3.87 19.24 -10.48
C TYR A 507 -3.25 17.88 -10.83
N PHE A 508 -3.82 16.81 -10.28
CA PHE A 508 -3.32 15.45 -10.48
C PHE A 508 -3.68 14.89 -11.85
N LEU A 509 -4.86 15.17 -12.38
CA LEU A 509 -5.24 14.75 -13.73
C LEU A 509 -4.31 15.36 -14.77
N THR A 510 -4.05 16.67 -14.70
CA THR A 510 -3.08 17.34 -15.60
C THR A 510 -1.72 16.68 -15.50
N ARG A 511 -1.22 16.49 -14.27
CA ARG A 511 0.07 15.83 -14.03
C ARG A 511 0.14 14.43 -14.63
N TRP A 512 -0.88 13.60 -14.42
CA TRP A 512 -0.89 12.21 -14.90
C TRP A 512 -1.10 12.12 -16.41
N ILE A 513 -1.79 13.07 -17.02
CA ILE A 513 -1.87 13.22 -18.48
C ILE A 513 -0.49 13.60 -19.04
N ASP A 514 0.17 14.61 -18.48
CA ASP A 514 1.49 15.09 -18.95
C ASP A 514 2.57 14.01 -18.85
N LYS A 515 2.46 13.13 -17.84
CA LYS A 515 3.32 11.96 -17.66
C LYS A 515 2.92 10.75 -18.51
N ASN A 516 1.87 10.85 -19.32
CA ASN A 516 1.29 9.77 -20.12
C ASN A 516 0.86 8.53 -19.30
N TYR A 517 0.43 8.74 -18.05
CA TYR A 517 -0.16 7.66 -17.24
C TYR A 517 -1.62 7.41 -17.63
N ILE A 518 -2.35 8.49 -17.93
CA ILE A 518 -3.75 8.42 -18.37
C ILE A 518 -3.97 9.27 -19.63
N ASN A 519 -4.96 8.87 -20.44
CA ASN A 519 -5.38 9.63 -21.61
C ASN A 519 -6.56 10.53 -21.26
N SER A 520 -6.56 11.77 -21.77
CA SER A 520 -7.64 12.76 -21.57
C SER A 520 -9.04 12.27 -21.99
N HIS A 521 -9.11 11.26 -22.86
CA HIS A 521 -10.37 10.72 -23.42
C HIS A 521 -11.02 9.63 -22.54
N ASN A 522 -10.29 9.07 -21.57
CA ASN A 522 -10.74 7.92 -20.76
C ASN A 522 -11.11 8.29 -19.32
N ILE A 523 -11.14 9.58 -18.98
CA ILE A 523 -11.48 10.01 -17.63
C ILE A 523 -13.02 9.99 -17.51
N GLY A 524 -13.57 8.88 -16.99
CA GLY A 524 -14.99 8.71 -16.68
C GLY A 524 -15.53 9.65 -15.58
N ILE A 525 -14.73 10.62 -15.12
CA ILE A 525 -15.22 11.78 -14.38
C ILE A 525 -15.95 12.63 -15.42
N LYS A 526 -17.27 12.44 -15.55
CA LYS A 526 -18.12 13.37 -16.31
C LYS A 526 -17.73 14.78 -15.89
N GLN A 527 -17.06 15.51 -16.78
CA GLN A 527 -16.77 16.91 -16.56
C GLN A 527 -18.10 17.61 -16.34
N HIS A 528 -18.37 18.00 -15.10
CA HIS A 528 -19.44 18.94 -14.81
C HIS A 528 -18.97 20.31 -15.32
N GLN A 529 -19.23 20.56 -16.60
CA GLN A 529 -19.35 21.92 -17.13
C GLN A 529 -20.65 22.55 -16.64
#